data_AF-J2ZMK3-F1
#
_entry.id   AF-J2ZMK3-F1
#
_cell.length_a   1.000
_cell.length_b   1.000
_cell.length_c   1.000
_cell.angle_alpha   90.00
_cell.angle_beta   90.00
_cell.angle_gamma   90.00
#
_symmetry.space_group_name_H-M   'P 1'
#
loop_
_entity.id
_entity.type
_entity.pdbx_description
1 polymer ?
#
loop_
_entity_poly.entity_id
_entity_poly.type
_entity_poly.pdbx_seq_one_letter_code
_entity_poly.pdbx_strand_id
1 'polypeptide(L)' 'MKTEITISELAKLMNVSVHQIRYFEEKGVLLPAYLDNNHYRMYSMD' A
#
# COMPACT_ATOMS: atom_id res chain seq x y z
N MET A 1 -8.57 -12.18 10.78
CA MET A 1 -7.12 -11.88 10.87
C MET A 1 -6.96 -10.53 10.22
N LYS A 2 -6.17 -9.60 10.79
CA LYS A 2 -5.91 -8.33 10.09
C LYS A 2 -5.00 -8.64 8.90
N THR A 3 -5.54 -8.53 7.70
CA THR A 3 -4.89 -8.81 6.41
C THR A 3 -4.39 -7.52 5.77
N GLU A 4 -3.99 -6.53 6.59
CA GLU A 4 -3.50 -5.26 6.08
C GLU A 4 -1.97 -5.18 6.12
N ILE A 5 -1.40 -4.59 5.08
CA ILE A 5 0.04 -4.36 4.96
C ILE A 5 0.35 -2.91 4.65
N THR A 6 1.53 -2.45 5.07
CA THR A 6 2.04 -1.12 4.76
C THR A 6 2.57 -1.05 3.33
N ILE A 7 2.81 0.17 2.84
CA ILE A 7 3.42 0.39 1.51
C ILE A 7 4.77 -0.31 1.35
N SER A 8 5.57 -0.38 2.41
CA SER A 8 6.90 -1.01 2.40
C SER A 8 6.80 -2.52 2.31
N GLU A 9 5.82 -3.11 2.99
CA GLU A 9 5.55 -4.55 2.94
C GLU A 9 4.98 -4.96 1.58
N LEU A 10 4.04 -4.17 1.03
CA LEU A 10 3.51 -4.38 -0.31
C LEU A 10 4.62 -4.29 -1.36
N ALA A 11 5.48 -3.29 -1.29
CA ALA A 11 6.61 -3.12 -2.21
C ALA A 11 7.55 -4.34 -2.18
N LYS A 12 7.87 -4.85 -0.98
CA LYS A 12 8.68 -6.07 -0.81
C LYS A 12 7.98 -7.31 -1.38
N LEU A 13 6.69 -7.50 -1.10
CA LEU A 13 5.90 -8.62 -1.60
C LEU A 13 5.84 -8.64 -3.13
N MET A 14 5.62 -7.47 -3.73
CA MET A 14 5.52 -7.28 -5.18
C MET A 14 6.89 -7.23 -5.89
N ASN A 15 8.00 -7.22 -5.13
CA ASN A 15 9.36 -7.00 -5.64
C ASN A 15 9.49 -5.73 -6.50
N VAL A 16 8.91 -4.63 -6.02
CA VAL A 16 8.98 -3.30 -6.64
C VAL A 16 9.47 -2.26 -5.63
N SER A 17 9.84 -1.08 -6.11
CA SER A 17 10.17 0.02 -5.22
C SER A 17 8.90 0.64 -4.60
N VAL A 18 9.04 1.21 -3.40
CA VAL A 18 7.97 2.02 -2.77
C VAL A 18 7.55 3.20 -3.68
N HIS A 19 8.48 3.72 -4.48
CA HIS A 19 8.18 4.80 -5.43
C HIS A 19 7.22 4.34 -6.54
N GLN A 20 7.36 3.11 -7.05
CA GLN A 20 6.41 2.55 -8.02
C GLN A 20 5.00 2.40 -7.43
N ILE A 21 4.89 1.96 -6.18
CA ILE A 21 3.58 1.90 -5.50
C ILE A 21 2.94 3.30 -5.42
N ARG A 22 3.70 4.32 -5.02
CA ARG A 22 3.21 5.71 -4.99
C ARG A 22 2.83 6.23 -6.37
N TYR A 23 3.57 5.85 -7.40
CA TYR A 23 3.22 6.20 -8.78
C TYR A 23 1.87 5.60 -9.19
N PHE A 24 1.61 4.34 -8.82
CA PHE A 24 0.30 3.72 -9.06
C PHE A 24 -0.84 4.42 -8.29
N GLU A 25 -0.58 4.91 -7.08
CA GLU A 25 -1.54 5.76 -6.34
C GLU A 25 -1.82 7.07 -7.06
N GLU A 26 -0.78 7.77 -7.51
CA GLU A 26 -0.93 9.02 -8.26
C GLU A 26 -1.73 8.83 -9.55
N LYS A 27 -1.59 7.67 -10.20
CA LYS A 27 -2.34 7.32 -11.42
C LYS A 27 -3.72 6.69 -11.13
N GLY A 28 -4.08 6.49 -9.86
CA GLY A 28 -5.36 5.89 -9.47
C GLY A 28 -5.49 4.39 -9.81
N VAL A 29 -4.39 3.71 -10.10
CA VAL A 29 -4.35 2.27 -10.43
C VAL A 29 -4.44 1.41 -9.17
N LEU A 30 -3.87 1.90 -8.08
CA LEU A 30 -3.86 1.27 -6.76
C LEU A 30 -4.16 2.35 -5.73
N LEU A 31 -5.04 2.07 -4.76
CA LEU A 31 -5.31 3.00 -3.66
C LEU A 31 -5.17 2.24 -2.34
N PRO A 32 -4.77 2.92 -1.25
CA PRO A 32 -4.83 2.31 0.06
C PRO A 32 -6.29 2.01 0.43
N ALA A 33 -6.51 0.92 1.16
CA ALA A 33 -7.82 0.58 1.68
C ALA A 33 -8.30 1.65 2.68
N TYR A 34 -7.39 2.15 3.52
CA TYR A 34 -7.63 3.27 4.43
C TYR A 34 -6.32 3.89 4.92
N LEU A 35 -6.44 5.03 5.62
CA LEU A 35 -5.37 5.63 6.41
C LEU A 35 -5.55 5.23 7.87
N ASP A 36 -4.51 4.69 8.51
CA ASP A 36 -4.57 4.34 9.93
C ASP A 36 -4.55 5.59 10.84
N ASN A 37 -4.60 5.38 12.15
CA ASN A 37 -4.57 6.47 13.15
C ASN A 37 -3.31 7.35 13.06
N ASN A 38 -2.22 6.82 12.52
CA ASN A 38 -0.95 7.51 12.32
C ASN A 38 -0.80 8.04 10.88
N HIS A 39 -1.89 8.04 10.10
CA HIS A 39 -1.93 8.43 8.69
C HIS A 39 -1.04 7.57 7.78
N TYR A 40 -0.70 6.35 8.20
CA TYR A 40 -0.07 5.37 7.33
C TYR A 40 -1.08 4.78 6.36
N ARG A 41 -0.63 4.63 5.12
CA ARG A 41 -1.37 3.96 4.05
C ARG A 41 -1.37 2.46 4.29
N MET A 42 -2.57 1.90 4.45
CA MET A 42 -2.79 0.47 4.65
C MET A 42 -3.43 -0.14 3.41
N TYR A 43 -2.91 -1.27 2.94
CA TYR A 43 -3.46 -2.01 1.80
C TYR A 43 -4.04 -3.34 2.27
N SER A 44 -5.22 -3.68 1.77
CA SER A 44 -5.86 -4.96 2.06
C SER A 44 -5.23 -6.09 1.24
N MET A 45 -5.14 -7.27 1.83
CA MET A 45 -4.76 -8.53 1.16
C MET A 45 -5.98 -9.43 0.86
N ASP A 46 -7.18 -8.91 1.09
CA ASP A 46 -8.45 -9.58 0.76
C ASP A 46 -8.84 -9.43 -0.72
#